data_AF-A0A535HPD2-F1
#
_entry.id   AF-A0A535HPD2-F1
#
_cell.length_a   1.000
_cell.length_b   1.000
_cell.length_c   1.000
_cell.angle_alpha   90.00
_cell.angle_beta   90.00
_cell.angle_gamma   90.00
#
_symmetry.space_group_name_H-M   'P 1'
#
loop_
_entity.id
_entity.type
_entity.pdbx_description
1 polymer ?
#
loop_
_entity_poly.entity_id
_entity_poly.type
_entity_poly.pdbx_seq_one_letter_code
_entity_poly.pdbx_strand_id
1 'polypeptide(L)'
;EAVRADGTPFDLLLFGNEAADSGDYQVGIRVAHALDLPCVTGVKQLQIANGRAVAKREATGGWEIFELPLPAVLTVKEGINLPRYPSLPGRLKAKKKEIETLQPAWHDHGLRMIRLHLPAEQEKTVQILGAGPDAAPKVVELLRQLGIV
;
A
#
# COMPACT_ATOMS: atom_id res chain seq x y z
N GLU A 1 6.35 -12.95 17.08
CA GLU A 1 5.86 -13.59 18.32
C GLU A 1 4.35 -13.79 18.30
N ALA A 2 3.52 -12.75 18.10
CA ALA A 2 2.05 -12.89 18.08
C ALA A 2 1.52 -14.02 17.18
N VAL A 3 1.93 -14.06 15.90
CA VAL A 3 1.53 -15.13 14.95
C VAL A 3 1.99 -16.52 15.41
N ARG A 4 3.17 -16.62 16.04
CA ARG A 4 3.70 -17.89 16.56
C ARG A 4 3.01 -18.30 17.87
N ALA A 5 2.57 -17.34 18.67
CA ALA A 5 1.96 -17.55 19.98
C ALA A 5 0.46 -17.87 19.89
N ASP A 6 -0.25 -17.27 18.93
CA ASP A 6 -1.67 -17.54 18.69
C ASP A 6 -1.89 -18.96 18.12
N GLY A 7 -0.93 -19.48 17.37
CA GLY A 7 -0.98 -20.84 16.82
C GLY A 7 -2.04 -21.04 15.73
N THR A 8 -2.79 -20.00 15.37
CA THR A 8 -3.74 -20.03 14.26
C THR A 8 -2.98 -20.27 12.95
N PRO A 9 -3.28 -21.36 12.22
CA PRO A 9 -2.66 -21.61 10.92
C PRO A 9 -3.00 -20.48 9.95
N PHE A 10 -2.01 -20.06 9.16
CA PHE A 10 -2.19 -19.08 8.10
C PHE A 10 -1.43 -19.53 6.86
N ASP A 11 -2.00 -19.27 5.69
CA ASP A 11 -1.34 -19.51 4.41
C ASP A 11 -0.71 -18.23 3.84
N LEU A 12 -1.27 -17.06 4.18
CA LEU A 12 -0.86 -15.81 3.55
C LEU A 12 -1.03 -14.62 4.50
N LEU A 13 0.01 -13.80 4.59
CA LEU A 13 -0.04 -12.48 5.23
C LEU A 13 -0.03 -11.40 4.15
N LEU A 14 -1.06 -10.54 4.15
CA LEU A 14 -1.19 -9.42 3.24
C LEU A 14 -0.93 -8.10 3.95
N PHE A 15 -0.06 -7.28 3.38
CA PHE A 15 0.22 -5.92 3.83
C PHE A 15 -0.10 -4.92 2.72
N GLY A 16 -0.42 -3.69 3.09
CA GLY A 16 -0.28 -2.57 2.15
C GLY A 16 1.20 -2.40 1.76
N ASN A 17 1.47 -1.96 0.54
CA ASN A 17 2.83 -1.76 0.06
C ASN A 17 3.59 -0.68 0.87
N GLU A 18 2.88 0.37 1.27
CA GLU A 18 3.37 1.44 2.12
C GLU A 18 2.23 1.99 2.96
N ALA A 19 2.57 2.62 4.09
CA ALA A 19 1.60 3.34 4.90
C ALA A 19 1.48 4.78 4.39
N ALA A 20 0.26 5.34 4.39
CA ALA A 20 -0.02 6.68 3.89
C ALA A 20 0.60 7.81 4.74
N ASP A 21 1.07 7.49 5.95
CA ASP A 21 1.72 8.42 6.86
C ASP A 21 3.24 8.45 6.69
N SER A 22 3.88 7.28 6.73
CA SER A 22 5.32 7.10 6.88
C SER A 22 6.01 6.66 5.58
N GLY A 23 5.28 6.02 4.66
CA GLY A 23 5.79 5.68 3.32
C GLY A 23 7.06 4.82 3.31
N ASP A 24 7.29 3.99 4.33
CA ASP A 24 8.61 3.37 4.55
C ASP A 24 8.82 2.05 3.78
N TYR A 25 7.75 1.41 3.31
CA TYR A 25 7.75 0.10 2.65
C TYR A 25 8.40 -1.04 3.46
N GLN A 26 8.56 -0.88 4.78
CA GLN A 26 9.40 -1.79 5.58
C GLN A 26 8.63 -2.91 6.27
N VAL A 27 7.39 -2.64 6.72
CA VAL A 27 6.69 -3.51 7.68
C VAL A 27 6.54 -4.95 7.16
N GLY A 28 6.01 -5.13 5.95
CA GLY A 28 5.80 -6.46 5.36
C GLY A 28 7.11 -7.26 5.20
N ILE A 29 8.17 -6.61 4.73
CA ILE A 29 9.50 -7.23 4.53
C ILE A 29 10.08 -7.68 5.87
N ARG A 30 10.00 -6.82 6.90
CA ARG A 30 10.52 -7.13 8.24
C ARG A 30 9.75 -8.26 8.91
N VAL A 31 8.43 -8.31 8.73
CA VAL A 31 7.62 -9.43 9.23
C VAL A 31 7.99 -10.73 8.51
N ALA A 32 8.14 -10.70 7.18
CA ALA A 32 8.56 -11.88 6.42
C ALA A 32 9.92 -12.41 6.89
N HIS A 33 10.90 -11.53 7.05
CA HIS A 33 12.22 -11.87 7.57
C HIS A 33 12.16 -12.45 8.98
N ALA A 34 11.39 -11.83 9.90
CA ALA A 34 11.26 -12.31 11.27
C ALA A 34 10.57 -13.69 11.36
N LEU A 35 9.70 -14.00 10.39
CA LEU A 35 9.00 -15.28 10.31
C LEU A 35 9.72 -16.33 9.44
N ASP A 36 10.81 -15.95 8.76
CA ASP A 36 11.52 -16.79 7.78
C ASP A 36 10.61 -17.28 6.64
N LEU A 37 9.85 -16.34 6.05
CA LEU A 37 8.87 -16.63 4.99
C LEU A 37 9.26 -15.98 3.66
N PRO A 38 8.93 -16.62 2.51
CA PRO A 38 9.09 -15.99 1.21
C PRO A 38 8.24 -14.72 1.09
N CYS A 39 8.80 -13.70 0.44
CA CYS A 39 8.16 -12.39 0.31
C CYS A 39 8.24 -11.84 -1.11
N VAL A 40 7.10 -11.31 -1.60
CA VAL A 40 7.05 -10.50 -2.83
C VAL A 40 6.33 -9.19 -2.52
N THR A 41 6.96 -8.09 -2.90
CA THR A 41 6.45 -6.74 -2.64
C THR A 41 5.85 -6.11 -3.89
N GLY A 42 4.94 -5.15 -3.71
CA GLY A 42 4.41 -4.32 -4.78
C GLY A 42 3.42 -5.05 -5.71
N VAL A 43 2.74 -6.08 -5.22
CA VAL A 43 1.85 -6.93 -5.99
C VAL A 43 0.62 -6.17 -6.47
N LYS A 44 0.28 -6.33 -7.76
CA LYS A 44 -0.89 -5.75 -8.45
C LYS A 44 -1.87 -6.82 -8.91
N GLN A 45 -1.48 -8.09 -8.93
CA GLN A 45 -2.37 -9.22 -9.20
C GLN A 45 -1.90 -10.45 -8.43
N LEU A 46 -2.84 -11.17 -7.83
CA LEU A 46 -2.57 -12.35 -7.00
C LEU A 46 -3.52 -13.48 -7.38
N GLN A 47 -2.97 -14.68 -7.60
CA GLN A 47 -3.73 -15.92 -7.74
C GLN A 47 -3.20 -16.93 -6.72
N ILE A 48 -4.09 -17.70 -6.11
CA ILE A 48 -3.73 -18.72 -5.12
C ILE A 48 -4.36 -20.04 -5.55
N ALA A 49 -3.54 -21.07 -5.69
CA ALA A 49 -3.99 -22.41 -6.05
C ALA A 49 -2.99 -23.46 -5.55
N ASN A 50 -3.50 -24.62 -5.11
CA ASN A 50 -2.69 -25.80 -4.79
C ASN A 50 -1.50 -25.52 -3.84
N GLY A 51 -1.72 -24.73 -2.78
CA GLY A 51 -0.67 -24.42 -1.80
C GLY A 51 0.41 -23.45 -2.29
N ARG A 52 0.18 -22.76 -3.42
CA ARG A 52 1.10 -21.77 -3.98
C ARG A 52 0.39 -20.45 -4.30
N ALA A 53 1.15 -19.37 -4.26
CA ALA A 53 0.74 -18.07 -4.77
C ALA A 53 1.47 -17.76 -6.08
N VAL A 54 0.75 -17.16 -7.01
CA VAL A 54 1.31 -16.50 -8.20
C VAL A 54 1.06 -15.01 -8.06
N ALA A 55 2.13 -14.25 -7.80
CA ALA A 55 2.11 -12.83 -7.56
C ALA A 55 2.71 -12.09 -8.76
N LYS A 56 2.02 -11.05 -9.23
CA LYS A 56 2.45 -10.24 -10.38
C LYS A 56 2.55 -8.78 -9.99
N ARG A 57 3.67 -8.14 -10.36
CA ARG A 57 3.92 -6.71 -10.12
C ARG A 57 4.47 -6.01 -11.37
N GLU A 58 4.25 -4.71 -11.43
CA GLU A 58 4.74 -3.86 -12.52
C GLU A 58 6.27 -3.73 -12.45
N ALA A 59 6.91 -3.77 -13.61
CA ALA A 59 8.33 -3.49 -13.80
C ALA A 59 8.53 -2.60 -15.03
N THR A 60 9.72 -2.03 -15.17
CA THR A 60 10.04 -1.19 -16.34
C THR A 60 9.87 -1.99 -17.62
N GLY A 61 8.90 -1.60 -18.45
CA GLY A 61 8.61 -2.28 -19.73
C GLY A 61 7.69 -3.50 -19.62
N GLY A 62 7.09 -3.81 -18.46
CA GLY A 62 6.14 -4.91 -18.35
C GLY A 62 5.84 -5.37 -16.94
N TRP A 63 5.96 -6.68 -16.72
CA TRP A 63 5.54 -7.36 -15.50
C TRP A 63 6.56 -8.38 -15.03
N GLU A 64 6.77 -8.44 -13.72
CA GLU A 64 7.43 -9.57 -13.06
C GLU A 64 6.36 -10.49 -12.49
N ILE A 65 6.54 -11.80 -12.67
CA ILE A 65 5.64 -12.85 -12.18
C ILE A 65 6.44 -13.79 -11.31
N PHE A 66 5.99 -13.97 -10.07
CA PHE A 66 6.64 -14.79 -9.06
C PHE A 66 5.70 -15.92 -8.64
N GLU A 67 6.26 -17.11 -8.47
CA GLU A 67 5.58 -18.25 -7.87
C GLU A 67 6.27 -18.62 -6.55
N LEU A 68 5.50 -18.73 -5.47
CA LEU A 68 6.04 -19.01 -4.14
C LEU A 68 5.15 -20.01 -3.38
N PRO A 69 5.75 -20.90 -2.58
CA PRO A 69 4.99 -21.78 -1.70
C PRO A 69 4.31 -20.99 -0.58
N LEU A 70 3.20 -21.52 -0.07
CA LEU A 70 2.57 -21.03 1.15
C LEU A 70 3.12 -21.82 2.36
N PRO A 71 3.30 -21.20 3.54
CA PRO A 71 2.92 -19.83 3.87
C PRO A 71 3.83 -18.74 3.28
N ALA A 72 3.26 -17.57 2.97
CA ALA A 72 3.99 -16.45 2.37
C ALA A 72 3.56 -15.08 2.90
N VAL A 73 4.38 -14.06 2.63
CA VAL A 73 4.08 -12.65 2.89
C VAL A 73 4.05 -11.85 1.59
N LEU A 74 2.97 -11.13 1.34
CA LEU A 74 2.86 -10.25 0.17
C LEU A 74 2.51 -8.83 0.58
N THR A 75 3.12 -7.86 -0.09
CA THR A 75 2.67 -6.46 -0.02
C THR A 75 1.95 -6.09 -1.31
N VAL A 76 0.78 -5.45 -1.18
CA VAL A 76 -0.09 -5.11 -2.31
C VAL A 76 -0.11 -3.61 -2.57
N LYS A 77 -0.02 -3.23 -3.84
CA LYS A 77 -0.20 -1.83 -4.27
C LYS A 77 -1.68 -1.52 -4.45
N GLU A 78 -1.98 -0.22 -4.41
CA GLU A 78 -3.27 0.29 -4.84
C GLU A 78 -3.66 -0.23 -6.22
N GLY A 79 -4.96 -0.44 -6.46
CA GLY A 79 -5.45 -0.95 -7.74
C GLY A 79 -5.30 -2.46 -7.95
N ILE A 80 -4.80 -3.24 -6.98
CA ILE A 80 -4.92 -4.72 -7.02
C ILE A 80 -6.39 -5.17 -7.10
N ASN A 81 -7.27 -4.41 -6.46
CA ASN A 81 -8.72 -4.53 -6.55
C ASN A 81 -9.38 -3.17 -6.29
N LEU A 82 -10.68 -3.09 -6.53
CA LEU A 82 -11.52 -1.97 -6.07
C LEU A 82 -12.13 -2.35 -4.72
N PRO A 83 -11.76 -1.69 -3.61
CA PRO A 83 -12.36 -1.97 -2.30
C PRO A 83 -13.88 -1.76 -2.34
N ARG A 84 -14.63 -2.80 -1.95
CA ARG A 84 -16.09 -2.74 -1.93
C ARG A 84 -16.60 -1.82 -0.83
N TYR A 85 -17.67 -1.08 -1.11
CA TYR A 85 -18.39 -0.36 -0.05
C TYR A 85 -19.04 -1.34 0.94
N PRO A 86 -18.99 -1.06 2.26
CA PRO A 86 -19.65 -1.91 3.23
C PRO A 86 -21.17 -1.71 3.16
N SER A 87 -21.91 -2.82 3.20
CA SER A 87 -23.38 -2.76 3.30
C SER A 87 -23.83 -2.28 4.69
N LEU A 88 -25.04 -1.72 4.80
CA LEU A 88 -25.60 -1.31 6.09
C LEU A 88 -25.66 -2.47 7.10
N PRO A 89 -26.15 -3.68 6.75
CA PRO A 89 -26.06 -4.83 7.65
C PRO A 89 -24.62 -5.20 8.03
N GLY A 90 -23.67 -5.07 7.09
CA GLY A 90 -22.25 -5.31 7.34
C GLY A 90 -21.67 -4.36 8.38
N ARG A 91 -22.01 -3.06 8.30
CA ARG A 91 -21.60 -2.05 9.29
C ARG A 91 -22.16 -2.35 10.69
N LEU A 92 -23.42 -2.74 10.78
CA LEU A 92 -24.06 -3.09 12.07
C LEU A 92 -23.43 -4.34 12.70
N LYS A 93 -23.11 -5.36 11.89
CA LYS A 93 -22.40 -6.57 12.36
C LYS A 93 -20.99 -6.25 12.83
N ALA A 94 -20.24 -5.46 12.06
CA ALA A 94 -18.87 -5.06 12.42
C ALA A 94 -18.82 -4.31 13.75
N LYS A 95 -19.79 -3.40 14.00
CA LYS A 95 -19.88 -2.65 15.27
C LYS A 95 -20.07 -3.55 16.51
N LYS A 96 -20.70 -4.72 16.36
CA LYS A 96 -20.97 -5.66 17.45
C LYS A 96 -19.88 -6.71 17.64
N LYS A 97 -18.93 -6.81 16.70
CA LYS A 97 -17.89 -7.83 16.77
C LYS A 97 -16.93 -7.46 17.90
N GLU A 98 -16.64 -8.43 18.75
CA GLU A 98 -15.63 -8.26 19.80
C GLU A 98 -14.26 -8.02 19.15
N ILE A 99 -13.55 -7.03 19.67
CA ILE A 99 -12.19 -6.68 19.23
C ILE A 99 -11.28 -7.01 20.40
N GLU A 100 -10.53 -8.10 20.23
CA GLU A 100 -9.45 -8.42 21.16
C GLU A 100 -8.41 -7.30 21.12
N THR A 101 -8.04 -6.80 22.30
CA THR A 101 -7.03 -5.76 22.45
C THR A 101 -5.83 -6.37 23.16
N LEU A 102 -4.72 -6.45 22.42
CA LEU A 102 -3.45 -6.93 22.94
C LEU A 102 -2.53 -5.73 23.18
N GLN A 103 -1.85 -5.73 24.32
CA GLN A 103 -0.82 -4.74 24.62
C GLN A 103 0.54 -5.29 24.12
N PRO A 104 1.16 -4.71 23.09
CA PRO A 104 2.47 -5.17 22.63
C PRO A 104 3.56 -4.78 23.64
N ALA A 105 4.52 -5.69 23.87
CA ALA A 105 5.75 -5.37 24.57
C ALA A 105 6.67 -4.58 23.61
N TRP A 106 6.80 -3.27 23.86
CA TRP A 106 7.69 -2.41 23.08
C TRP A 106 9.11 -2.46 23.63
N HIS A 107 10.10 -2.57 22.73
CA HIS A 107 11.51 -2.53 23.05
C HIS A 107 12.16 -1.36 22.32
N ASP A 108 12.97 -0.57 23.02
CA ASP A 108 13.72 0.53 22.40
C ASP A 108 14.87 -0.04 21.56
N HIS A 109 14.82 0.19 20.25
CA HIS A 109 15.86 -0.19 19.31
C HIS A 109 16.74 1.00 18.87
N GLY A 110 16.62 2.15 19.54
CA GLY A 110 17.49 3.31 19.35
C GLY A 110 17.12 4.24 18.17
N LEU A 111 16.16 3.86 17.32
CA LEU A 111 15.67 4.74 16.25
C LEU A 111 14.68 5.76 16.81
N ARG A 112 14.96 7.06 16.62
CA ARG A 112 14.08 8.16 17.07
C ARG A 112 13.96 9.25 16.00
N MET A 113 12.73 9.66 15.68
CA MET A 113 12.48 10.86 14.88
C MET A 113 12.72 12.10 15.74
N ILE A 114 13.74 12.88 15.42
CA ILE A 114 14.14 14.06 16.21
C ILE A 114 13.39 15.33 15.77
N ARG A 115 13.04 15.42 14.49
CA ARG A 115 12.35 16.57 13.89
C ARG A 115 11.74 16.17 12.54
N LEU A 116 10.55 16.67 12.25
CA LEU A 116 9.95 16.71 10.90
C LEU A 116 9.89 18.17 10.46
N HIS A 117 10.46 18.50 9.30
CA HIS A 117 10.37 19.83 8.70
C HIS A 117 9.41 19.78 7.53
N LEU A 118 8.31 20.53 7.61
CA LEU A 118 7.36 20.67 6.51
C LEU A 118 7.81 21.86 5.65
N PRO A 119 7.86 21.71 4.30
CA PRO A 119 8.09 22.84 3.42
C PRO A 119 6.96 23.86 3.61
N ALA A 120 7.26 25.15 3.43
CA ALA A 120 6.25 26.19 3.42
C ALA A 120 5.20 25.85 2.35
N GLU A 121 3.92 26.00 2.70
CA GLU A 121 2.84 25.82 1.74
C GLU A 121 3.01 26.87 0.64
N GLN A 122 3.16 26.41 -0.60
CA GLN A 122 3.25 27.31 -1.75
C GLN A 122 1.85 27.87 -2.01
N GLU A 123 1.74 29.19 -2.11
CA GLU A 123 0.51 29.81 -2.57
C GLU A 123 0.18 29.31 -3.97
N LYS A 124 -0.91 28.56 -4.11
CA LYS A 124 -1.39 28.10 -5.41
C LYS A 124 -2.14 29.24 -6.07
N THR A 125 -1.50 29.91 -7.03
CA THR A 125 -2.21 30.86 -7.89
C THR A 125 -3.06 30.11 -8.90
N VAL A 126 -4.37 30.32 -8.88
CA VAL A 126 -5.28 29.79 -9.89
C VAL A 126 -5.39 30.81 -11.03
N GLN A 127 -4.98 30.41 -12.23
CA GLN A 127 -5.17 31.19 -13.45
C GLN A 127 -6.24 30.52 -14.32
N ILE A 128 -7.30 31.26 -14.64
CA ILE A 128 -8.32 30.81 -15.60
C ILE A 128 -7.80 31.09 -17.01
N LEU A 129 -7.51 30.04 -17.78
CA LEU A 129 -6.97 30.17 -19.14
C LEU A 129 -8.06 30.42 -20.20
N GLY A 130 -9.33 30.17 -19.87
CA GLY A 130 -10.49 30.39 -20.74
C GLY A 130 -11.59 29.36 -20.47
N ALA A 131 -12.64 29.39 -21.29
CA ALA A 131 -13.75 28.43 -21.22
C ALA A 131 -13.97 27.77 -22.59
N GLY A 132 -14.32 26.49 -22.59
CA GLY A 132 -14.58 25.74 -23.81
C GLY A 132 -13.34 25.50 -24.69
N PRO A 133 -13.53 25.12 -25.96
CA PRO A 133 -12.44 24.77 -26.89
C PRO A 133 -11.43 25.90 -27.12
N ASP A 134 -11.85 27.16 -27.01
CA ASP A 134 -11.01 28.35 -27.27
C ASP A 134 -9.87 28.53 -26.26
N ALA A 135 -9.93 27.84 -25.12
CA ALA A 135 -8.84 27.83 -24.13
C ALA A 135 -7.65 26.94 -24.56
N ALA A 136 -7.84 26.03 -25.52
CA ALA A 136 -6.84 25.03 -25.88
C ALA A 136 -5.47 25.62 -26.30
N PRO A 137 -5.37 26.69 -27.12
CA PRO A 137 -4.08 27.28 -27.47
C PRO A 137 -3.31 27.80 -26.25
N LYS A 138 -4.02 28.42 -25.29
CA LYS A 138 -3.41 28.96 -24.06
C LYS A 138 -2.92 27.85 -23.13
N VAL A 139 -3.63 26.72 -23.08
CA VAL A 139 -3.17 25.53 -22.35
C VAL A 139 -1.87 25.00 -22.96
N VAL A 140 -1.81 24.87 -24.29
CA VAL A 140 -0.60 24.39 -24.98
C VAL A 140 0.59 25.33 -24.74
N GLU A 141 0.37 26.64 -24.80
CA GLU A 141 1.40 27.64 -24.52
C GLU A 141 1.94 27.51 -23.08
N LEU A 142 1.06 27.38 -22.09
CA LEU A 142 1.45 27.16 -20.70
C LEU A 142 2.26 25.86 -20.53
N LEU A 143 1.83 24.76 -21.14
CA LEU A 143 2.52 23.48 -21.05
C LEU A 143 3.94 23.53 -21.65
N ARG A 144 4.13 24.30 -22.74
CA ARG A 144 5.47 24.58 -23.31
C ARG A 144 6.33 25.41 -22.36
N GLN A 145 5.77 26.45 -21.75
CA GLN A 145 6.48 27.26 -20.76
C GLN A 145 6.93 26.44 -19.55
N LEU A 146 6.13 25.44 -19.16
CA LEU A 146 6.44 24.51 -18.07
C LEU A 146 7.39 23.37 -18.49
N GLY A 147 7.75 23.27 -19.78
CA GLY A 147 8.62 22.20 -20.29
C GLY A 147 8.01 20.80 -20.24
N ILE A 148 6.68 20.71 -20.16
CA ILE A 148 5.94 19.44 -20.13
C ILE A 148 5.78 18.88 -21.55
N VAL A 149 5.71 19.77 -22.55
CA VAL A 149 5.50 19.46 -23.97
C VAL A 149 6.43 20.31 -24.83
#